data_AF-V6I5B1-F1
#
_entry.id   AF-V6I5B1-F1
#
_cell.length_a   1.000
_cell.length_b   1.000
_cell.length_c   1.000
_cell.angle_alpha   90.00
_cell.angle_beta   90.00
_cell.angle_gamma   90.00
#
_symmetry.space_group_name_H-M   'P 1'
#
loop_
_entity.id
_entity.type
_entity.pdbx_description
1 polymer ?
#
loop_
_entity_poly.entity_id
_entity_poly.type
_entity_poly.pdbx_seq_one_letter_code
_entity_poly.pdbx_strand_id
1 'polypeptide(L)'
;MTLSSATKKYNGFFLFFLFLSYLLISSINCATYFQNRKNDLKDIFTLGVETPGYGAGLRIGPLAAGFVFQGGESTPGKRDLGKGYGLRSGYFGLYRSQQLIFGILGSDTFFPLEAETQTFETEETSETISSETAEEFKSLENSKTPGDLVPEFLNERYNIKSQKLRYLSFYNIPTAERRKRKKEEFYKRFIEGQNFDRNDPAVQNALQAFNKRKDGYPKSFLYQIEVYLGIYVGLRIGFNPAELFDFLVGLAGLDLLEDDTAD
;
A
#
# COMPACT_ATOMS: atom_id res chain seq x y z
N MET A 1 1.20 37.32 67.55
CA MET A 1 1.90 36.63 66.44
C MET A 1 1.35 35.20 66.38
N THR A 2 0.46 34.91 65.44
CA THR A 2 -0.03 33.54 65.20
C THR A 2 0.04 33.32 63.69
N LEU A 3 1.13 32.70 63.22
CA LEU A 3 1.26 32.31 61.82
C LEU A 3 0.56 30.96 61.60
N SER A 4 -0.37 30.99 60.65
CA SER A 4 -1.20 29.89 60.17
C SER A 4 -0.36 28.84 59.43
N SER A 5 -0.50 27.57 59.83
CA SER A 5 0.05 26.42 59.10
C SER A 5 -1.01 25.83 58.17
N ALA A 6 -1.00 26.26 56.90
CA ALA A 6 -1.82 25.67 55.84
C ALA A 6 -0.91 24.80 54.95
N THR A 7 -0.72 23.53 55.31
CA THR A 7 0.06 22.59 54.49
C THR A 7 -0.82 21.79 53.52
N LYS A 8 -0.61 22.09 52.23
CA LYS A 8 -0.64 21.19 51.06
C LYS A 8 -1.58 19.97 51.14
N LYS A 9 -2.80 20.11 50.59
CA LYS A 9 -3.74 18.98 50.36
C LYS A 9 -4.18 18.80 48.89
N TYR A 10 -3.48 19.42 47.94
CA TYR A 10 -3.92 19.49 46.54
C TYR A 10 -3.22 18.54 45.54
N ASN A 11 -2.15 17.83 45.93
CA ASN A 11 -1.37 17.03 44.96
C ASN A 11 -2.03 15.69 44.56
N GLY A 12 -2.79 15.05 45.46
CA GLY A 12 -3.42 13.75 45.16
C GLY A 12 -4.60 13.85 44.19
N PHE A 13 -5.37 14.94 44.27
CA PHE A 13 -6.53 15.16 43.42
C PHE A 13 -6.13 15.49 41.98
N PHE A 14 -5.02 16.22 41.80
CA PHE A 14 -4.46 16.54 40.48
C PHE A 14 -3.87 15.29 39.79
N LEU A 15 -3.15 14.44 40.52
CA LEU A 15 -2.64 13.16 39.99
C LEU A 15 -3.78 12.20 39.64
N PHE A 16 -4.84 12.16 40.44
CA PHE A 16 -6.04 11.38 40.14
C PHE A 16 -6.76 11.91 38.88
N PHE A 17 -6.88 13.23 38.71
CA PHE A 17 -7.45 13.83 37.51
C PHE A 17 -6.60 13.57 36.26
N LEU A 18 -5.27 13.64 36.36
CA LEU A 18 -4.35 13.28 35.27
C LEU A 18 -4.45 11.80 34.90
N PHE A 19 -4.54 10.92 35.90
CA PHE A 19 -4.73 9.49 35.67
C PHE A 19 -6.09 9.20 35.03
N LEU A 20 -7.16 9.84 35.51
CA LEU A 20 -8.51 9.70 34.97
C LEU A 20 -8.60 10.29 33.55
N SER A 21 -7.93 11.41 33.26
CA SER A 21 -7.86 11.97 31.91
C SER A 21 -7.05 11.09 30.97
N TYR A 22 -5.93 10.52 31.43
CA TYR A 22 -5.15 9.55 30.65
C TYR A 22 -5.96 8.29 30.33
N LEU A 23 -6.77 7.82 31.28
CA LEU A 23 -7.63 6.65 31.11
C LEU A 23 -8.83 6.95 30.18
N LEU A 24 -9.38 8.18 30.22
CA LEU A 24 -10.39 8.66 29.27
C LEU A 24 -9.82 8.80 27.84
N ILE A 25 -8.62 9.37 27.69
CA ILE A 25 -7.96 9.53 26.38
C ILE A 25 -7.61 8.16 25.78
N SER A 26 -7.14 7.22 26.61
CA SER A 26 -6.85 5.85 26.17
C SER A 26 -8.11 5.08 25.75
N SER A 27 -9.27 5.38 26.35
CA SER A 27 -10.53 4.70 26.00
C SER A 27 -11.20 5.26 24.73
N ILE A 28 -10.92 6.50 24.33
CA ILE A 28 -11.38 7.07 23.05
C ILE A 28 -10.63 6.45 21.86
N ASN A 29 -9.35 6.10 22.03
CA ASN A 29 -8.54 5.46 21.00
C ASN A 29 -8.65 3.92 20.98
N CYS A 30 -9.48 3.31 21.82
CA CYS A 30 -9.61 1.85 21.85
C CYS A 30 -10.12 1.27 20.52
N ALA A 31 -11.09 1.94 19.86
CA ALA A 31 -11.67 1.43 18.63
C ALA A 31 -10.65 1.40 17.48
N THR A 32 -9.93 2.51 17.29
CA THR A 32 -8.86 2.63 16.29
C THR A 32 -7.69 1.72 16.64
N TYR A 33 -7.28 1.66 17.90
CA TYR A 33 -6.22 0.77 18.37
C TYR A 33 -6.52 -0.70 18.07
N PHE A 34 -7.69 -1.22 18.46
CA PHE A 34 -8.06 -2.62 18.18
C PHE A 34 -8.20 -2.91 16.69
N GLN A 35 -8.65 -1.93 15.89
CA GLN A 35 -8.72 -2.05 14.44
C GLN A 35 -7.33 -2.17 13.82
N ASN A 36 -6.38 -1.31 14.23
CA ASN A 36 -4.99 -1.36 13.79
C ASN A 36 -4.34 -2.69 14.18
N ARG A 37 -4.47 -3.11 15.44
CA ARG A 37 -3.93 -4.41 15.88
C ARG A 37 -4.50 -5.60 15.12
N LYS A 38 -5.78 -5.54 14.74
CA LYS A 38 -6.42 -6.54 13.88
C LYS A 38 -5.86 -6.50 12.46
N ASN A 39 -5.54 -5.32 11.95
CA ASN A 39 -4.94 -5.14 10.64
C ASN A 39 -3.50 -5.67 10.60
N ASP A 40 -2.65 -5.36 11.59
CA ASP A 40 -1.29 -5.91 11.64
C ASP A 40 -1.32 -7.43 11.74
N LEU A 41 -2.23 -7.98 12.57
CA LEU A 41 -2.38 -9.43 12.72
C LEU A 41 -2.67 -10.12 11.37
N LYS A 42 -3.45 -9.47 10.50
CA LYS A 42 -3.76 -9.96 9.15
C LYS A 42 -2.58 -9.84 8.19
N ASP A 43 -1.66 -8.92 8.44
CA ASP A 43 -0.46 -8.72 7.61
C ASP A 43 0.67 -9.70 7.93
N ILE A 44 0.66 -10.30 9.12
CA ILE A 44 1.66 -11.28 9.55
C ILE A 44 1.63 -12.53 8.67
N PHE A 45 0.45 -13.04 8.34
CA PHE A 45 0.29 -14.30 7.63
C PHE A 45 -0.28 -14.11 6.24
N THR A 46 0.17 -14.95 5.32
CA THR A 46 -0.39 -15.05 3.97
C THR A 46 -0.81 -16.48 3.73
N LEU A 47 -2.04 -16.67 3.30
CA LEU A 47 -2.61 -17.96 2.93
C LEU A 47 -3.53 -17.74 1.74
N GLY A 48 -3.15 -18.26 0.58
CA GLY A 48 -3.88 -18.04 -0.66
C GLY A 48 -4.03 -19.32 -1.47
N VAL A 49 -5.21 -19.49 -2.07
CA VAL A 49 -5.45 -20.47 -3.12
C VAL A 49 -5.67 -19.71 -4.42
N GLU A 50 -4.83 -19.97 -5.41
CA GLU A 50 -4.71 -19.17 -6.63
C GLU A 50 -4.90 -20.03 -7.88
N THR A 51 -5.61 -19.50 -8.89
CA THR A 51 -5.94 -20.20 -10.13
C THR A 51 -5.85 -19.26 -11.35
N PRO A 52 -5.26 -19.68 -12.48
CA PRO A 52 -4.41 -20.86 -12.64
C PRO A 52 -3.03 -20.65 -11.99
N GLY A 53 -2.42 -21.74 -11.54
CA GLY A 53 -1.14 -21.69 -10.81
C GLY A 53 -0.23 -22.90 -11.06
N TYR A 54 0.98 -22.63 -11.56
CA TYR A 54 1.96 -23.66 -11.91
C TYR A 54 3.34 -23.36 -11.35
N GLY A 55 4.03 -24.44 -10.96
CA GLY A 55 5.42 -24.43 -10.55
C GLY A 55 5.62 -24.23 -9.05
N ALA A 56 6.86 -23.96 -8.67
CA ALA A 56 7.29 -23.85 -7.28
C ALA A 56 8.27 -22.68 -7.13
N GLY A 57 8.11 -21.91 -6.06
CA GLY A 57 8.97 -20.77 -5.79
C GLY A 57 9.03 -20.42 -4.30
N LEU A 58 10.15 -19.82 -3.93
CA LEU A 58 10.39 -19.24 -2.62
C LEU A 58 10.69 -17.75 -2.83
N ARG A 59 10.10 -16.91 -1.99
CA ARG A 59 10.37 -15.48 -1.92
C ARG A 59 10.80 -15.10 -0.51
N ILE A 60 11.82 -14.26 -0.43
CA ILE A 60 12.27 -13.59 0.78
C ILE A 60 12.46 -12.12 0.41
N GLY A 61 11.44 -11.31 0.74
CA GLY A 61 11.40 -9.91 0.38
C GLY A 61 11.44 -9.67 -1.13
N PRO A 62 12.36 -8.82 -1.63
CA PRO A 62 12.52 -8.57 -3.06
C PRO A 62 13.22 -9.70 -3.81
N LEU A 63 13.76 -10.70 -3.11
CA LEU A 63 14.44 -11.84 -3.70
C LEU A 63 13.43 -12.98 -3.86
N ALA A 64 13.10 -13.31 -5.10
CA ALA A 64 12.29 -14.47 -5.44
C ALA A 64 13.10 -15.44 -6.27
N ALA A 65 12.96 -16.74 -6.00
CA ALA A 65 13.62 -17.80 -6.74
C ALA A 65 12.68 -18.97 -7.03
N GLY A 66 12.78 -19.54 -8.22
CA GLY A 66 12.04 -20.74 -8.62
C GLY A 66 11.51 -20.68 -10.06
N PHE A 67 10.50 -21.49 -10.32
CA PHE A 67 9.76 -21.51 -11.57
C PHE A 67 8.30 -21.40 -11.22
N VAL A 68 7.73 -20.20 -11.33
CA VAL A 68 6.32 -19.94 -11.00
C VAL A 68 5.67 -19.26 -12.18
N PHE A 69 4.57 -19.82 -12.63
CA PHE A 69 3.72 -19.26 -13.66
C PHE A 69 2.29 -19.20 -13.11
N GLN A 70 1.90 -18.00 -12.72
CA GLN A 70 0.59 -17.70 -12.20
C GLN A 70 0.02 -16.51 -12.97
N GLY A 71 -1.20 -16.67 -13.48
CA GLY A 71 -1.80 -15.75 -14.45
C GLY A 71 -1.79 -16.33 -15.86
N GLY A 72 -2.71 -15.88 -16.71
CA GLY A 72 -2.93 -16.49 -18.02
C GLY A 72 -3.40 -15.49 -19.06
N GLU A 73 -3.39 -15.90 -20.32
CA GLU A 73 -4.07 -15.16 -21.37
C GLU A 73 -5.47 -15.75 -21.53
N SER A 74 -6.48 -14.94 -21.22
CA SER A 74 -7.89 -15.30 -21.42
C SER A 74 -8.25 -15.28 -22.91
N THR A 75 -7.62 -14.37 -23.65
CA THR A 75 -7.63 -14.32 -25.11
C THR A 75 -6.22 -13.97 -25.60
N PRO A 76 -5.80 -14.43 -26.79
CA PRO A 76 -4.50 -14.06 -27.35
C PRO A 76 -4.28 -12.54 -27.31
N GLY A 77 -3.22 -12.10 -26.63
CA GLY A 77 -2.90 -10.67 -26.47
C GLY A 77 -3.61 -9.93 -25.34
N LYS A 78 -4.52 -10.58 -24.58
CA LYS A 78 -5.11 -10.03 -23.36
C LYS A 78 -4.55 -10.76 -22.15
N ARG A 79 -3.64 -10.09 -21.44
CA ARG A 79 -3.07 -10.57 -20.18
C ARG A 79 -4.15 -10.48 -19.11
N ASP A 80 -4.64 -11.63 -18.67
CA ASP A 80 -5.58 -11.73 -17.58
C ASP A 80 -4.85 -12.14 -16.31
N LEU A 81 -5.05 -11.37 -15.25
CA LEU A 81 -4.50 -11.74 -13.94
C LEU A 81 -5.17 -13.01 -13.43
N GLY A 82 -4.39 -13.86 -12.78
CA GLY A 82 -4.91 -15.00 -12.03
C GLY A 82 -5.87 -14.52 -10.94
N LYS A 83 -6.80 -15.38 -10.54
CA LYS A 83 -7.72 -15.13 -9.42
C LYS A 83 -7.23 -15.91 -8.22
N GLY A 84 -7.27 -15.29 -7.05
CA GLY A 84 -6.97 -15.94 -5.79
C GLY A 84 -8.06 -15.68 -4.76
N TYR A 85 -8.16 -16.58 -3.79
CA TYR A 85 -8.97 -16.41 -2.60
C TYR A 85 -8.12 -16.68 -1.37
N GLY A 86 -8.27 -15.85 -0.34
CA GLY A 86 -7.62 -16.05 0.95
C GLY A 86 -7.12 -14.76 1.57
N LEU A 87 -6.14 -14.89 2.47
CA LEU A 87 -5.47 -13.82 3.17
C LEU A 87 -4.15 -13.48 2.49
N ARG A 88 -4.00 -12.26 1.97
CA ARG A 88 -2.73 -11.77 1.42
C ARG A 88 -2.60 -10.27 1.62
N SER A 89 -1.44 -9.84 2.13
CA SER A 89 -1.14 -8.43 2.40
C SER A 89 -2.27 -7.71 3.18
N GLY A 90 -2.85 -8.40 4.16
CA GLY A 90 -3.90 -7.83 5.02
C GLY A 90 -5.31 -7.86 4.46
N TYR A 91 -5.47 -8.21 3.19
CA TYR A 91 -6.76 -8.36 2.55
C TYR A 91 -7.21 -9.82 2.66
N PHE A 92 -8.46 -10.02 3.10
CA PHE A 92 -9.11 -11.31 3.16
C PHE A 92 -10.28 -11.32 2.20
N GLY A 93 -10.23 -12.15 1.16
CA GLY A 93 -11.29 -12.23 0.16
C GLY A 93 -10.80 -12.67 -1.21
N LEU A 94 -11.55 -12.29 -2.26
CA LEU A 94 -11.16 -12.50 -3.65
C LEU A 94 -10.20 -11.41 -4.12
N TYR A 95 -9.08 -11.81 -4.71
CA TYR A 95 -8.07 -10.89 -5.23
C TYR A 95 -7.57 -11.33 -6.60
N ARG A 96 -6.93 -10.40 -7.32
CA ARG A 96 -6.14 -10.69 -8.51
C ARG A 96 -4.68 -10.80 -8.14
N SER A 97 -4.04 -11.81 -8.73
CA SER A 97 -2.63 -12.08 -8.52
C SER A 97 -2.02 -12.66 -9.79
N GLN A 98 -0.89 -12.10 -10.21
CA GLN A 98 -0.08 -12.64 -11.28
C GLN A 98 1.37 -12.64 -10.84
N GLN A 99 1.96 -13.83 -10.82
CA GLN A 99 3.35 -14.03 -10.44
C GLN A 99 4.04 -14.81 -11.56
N LEU A 100 5.12 -14.24 -12.06
CA LEU A 100 6.01 -14.90 -13.01
C LEU A 100 7.40 -14.90 -12.38
N ILE A 101 7.96 -16.08 -12.13
CA ILE A 101 9.33 -16.25 -11.65
C ILE A 101 10.01 -17.28 -12.56
N PHE A 102 11.18 -16.90 -13.07
CA PHE A 102 12.07 -17.79 -13.80
C PHE A 102 13.49 -17.64 -13.26
N GLY A 103 13.97 -18.67 -12.55
CA GLY A 103 15.24 -18.58 -11.83
C GLY A 103 15.12 -17.56 -10.71
N ILE A 104 15.79 -16.41 -10.84
CA ILE A 104 15.77 -15.30 -9.84
C ILE A 104 15.10 -14.01 -10.37
N LEU A 105 14.58 -14.06 -11.60
CA LEU A 105 13.98 -12.93 -12.29
C LEU A 105 12.47 -13.11 -12.39
N GLY A 106 11.74 -12.00 -12.40
CA GLY A 106 10.30 -12.07 -12.54
C GLY A 106 9.54 -10.81 -12.16
N SER A 107 8.24 -10.96 -11.98
CA SER A 107 7.32 -9.92 -11.53
C SER A 107 6.20 -10.49 -10.68
N ASP A 108 5.60 -9.64 -9.87
CA ASP A 108 4.41 -9.93 -9.07
C ASP A 108 3.45 -8.74 -9.17
N THR A 109 2.18 -9.03 -9.34
CA THR A 109 1.11 -8.03 -9.29
C THR A 109 0.00 -8.54 -8.40
N PHE A 110 -0.51 -7.65 -7.54
CA PHE A 110 -1.53 -7.99 -6.55
C PHE A 110 -2.46 -6.80 -6.30
N PHE A 111 -3.76 -7.07 -6.31
CA PHE A 111 -4.79 -6.13 -5.87
C PHE A 111 -6.12 -6.84 -5.51
N PRO A 112 -6.89 -6.30 -4.54
CA PRO A 112 -8.20 -6.86 -4.16
C PRO A 112 -9.26 -6.67 -5.25
N LEU A 113 -10.22 -7.61 -5.36
CA LEU A 113 -11.33 -7.52 -6.34
C LEU A 113 -12.61 -6.92 -5.78
N GLU A 114 -12.91 -7.18 -4.51
CA GLU A 114 -14.17 -6.76 -3.88
C GLU A 114 -14.04 -5.42 -3.13
N ALA A 115 -12.85 -4.80 -3.19
CA ALA A 115 -12.65 -3.49 -2.59
C ALA A 115 -13.24 -2.41 -3.49
N GLU A 116 -13.92 -1.43 -2.87
CA GLU A 116 -14.50 -0.29 -3.58
C GLU A 116 -13.39 0.52 -4.26
N THR A 117 -13.40 0.50 -5.58
CA THR A 117 -12.50 1.31 -6.41
C THR A 117 -13.02 2.72 -6.52
N GLN A 118 -12.12 3.71 -6.52
CA GLN A 118 -12.48 5.06 -6.96
C GLN A 118 -12.84 4.96 -8.44
N THR A 119 -14.14 5.00 -8.76
CA THR A 119 -14.58 5.19 -10.13
C THR A 119 -14.13 6.58 -10.54
N PHE A 120 -13.10 6.68 -11.38
CA PHE A 120 -12.95 7.84 -12.25
C PHE A 120 -14.09 7.75 -13.28
N GLU A 121 -15.32 8.04 -12.85
CA GLU A 121 -16.31 8.53 -13.78
C GLU A 121 -15.77 9.86 -14.29
N THR A 122 -15.56 9.91 -15.60
CA THR A 122 -15.27 11.12 -16.35
C THR A 122 -16.41 12.12 -16.13
N GLU A 123 -16.39 12.85 -15.01
CA GLU A 123 -17.07 14.12 -14.94
C GLU A 123 -16.22 15.11 -15.71
N GLU A 124 -16.69 15.45 -16.91
CA GLU A 124 -16.23 16.55 -17.73
C GLU A 124 -16.27 17.85 -16.91
N THR A 125 -15.22 18.12 -16.15
CA THR A 125 -15.00 19.46 -15.61
C THR A 125 -14.27 20.24 -16.68
N SER A 126 -15.04 21.06 -17.38
CA SER A 126 -14.60 21.98 -18.42
C SER A 126 -13.66 23.04 -17.83
N GLU A 127 -12.36 22.76 -17.75
CA GLU A 127 -11.34 23.79 -17.61
C GLU A 127 -10.20 23.55 -18.59
N THR A 128 -9.87 24.61 -19.31
CA THR A 128 -9.06 24.64 -20.53
C THR A 128 -7.61 24.18 -20.29
N ILE A 129 -7.35 22.91 -20.58
CA ILE A 129 -5.99 22.37 -20.77
C ILE A 129 -5.69 22.42 -22.28
N SER A 130 -4.53 22.95 -22.66
CA SER A 130 -4.10 23.04 -24.06
C SER A 130 -4.14 21.67 -24.74
N SER A 131 -4.67 21.65 -25.97
CA SER A 131 -5.00 20.43 -26.74
C SER A 131 -3.82 19.47 -26.89
N GLU A 132 -2.60 19.99 -27.01
CA GLU A 132 -1.38 19.17 -27.14
C GLU A 132 -1.09 18.36 -25.87
N THR A 133 -1.28 18.93 -24.69
CA THR A 133 -1.04 18.25 -23.41
C THR A 133 -2.10 17.19 -23.14
N ALA A 134 -3.37 17.48 -23.46
CA ALA A 134 -4.47 16.53 -23.31
C ALA A 134 -4.35 15.34 -24.26
N GLU A 135 -3.86 15.56 -25.49
CA GLU A 135 -3.57 14.49 -26.46
C GLU A 135 -2.36 13.64 -26.03
N GLU A 136 -1.32 14.25 -25.46
CA GLU A 136 -0.16 13.52 -24.92
C GLU A 136 -0.56 12.62 -23.73
N PHE A 137 -1.41 13.12 -22.82
CA PHE A 137 -1.97 12.31 -21.72
C PHE A 137 -2.88 11.18 -22.21
N LYS A 138 -3.76 11.43 -23.19
CA LYS A 138 -4.59 10.39 -23.81
C LYS A 138 -3.77 9.33 -24.54
N SER A 139 -2.64 9.71 -25.16
CA SER A 139 -1.73 8.76 -25.79
C SER A 139 -0.99 7.86 -24.77
N LEU A 140 -0.73 8.38 -23.57
CA LEU A 140 -0.12 7.66 -22.45
C LEU A 140 -1.09 6.67 -21.79
N GLU A 141 -2.38 7.01 -21.71
CA GLU A 141 -3.43 6.13 -21.18
C GLU A 141 -3.77 4.99 -22.15
N ASN A 142 -3.94 5.28 -23.44
CA ASN A 142 -4.29 4.29 -24.46
C ASN A 142 -3.18 3.28 -24.78
N SER A 143 -1.96 3.49 -24.28
CA SER A 143 -0.83 2.55 -24.46
C SER A 143 -0.82 1.37 -23.48
N LYS A 144 -1.66 1.39 -22.44
CA LYS A 144 -1.61 0.41 -21.35
C LYS A 144 -2.74 -0.60 -21.50
N THR A 145 -2.39 -1.86 -21.76
CA THR A 145 -3.35 -2.95 -21.71
C THR A 145 -4.05 -3.01 -20.34
N PRO A 146 -5.36 -3.29 -20.26
CA PRO A 146 -6.18 -3.18 -19.04
C PRO A 146 -5.78 -4.13 -17.89
N GLY A 147 -4.82 -5.03 -18.09
CA GLY A 147 -4.27 -5.91 -17.04
C GLY A 147 -3.01 -5.37 -16.35
N ASP A 148 -2.47 -4.24 -16.79
CA ASP A 148 -1.17 -3.72 -16.34
C ASP A 148 -1.27 -2.62 -15.26
N LEU A 149 -2.46 -2.11 -14.96
CA LEU A 149 -2.68 -1.03 -13.99
C LEU A 149 -3.29 -1.58 -12.70
N VAL A 150 -2.70 -1.23 -11.57
CA VAL A 150 -3.31 -1.44 -10.25
C VAL A 150 -4.39 -0.36 -10.07
N PRO A 151 -5.65 -0.70 -9.82
CA PRO A 151 -6.71 0.28 -9.63
C PRO A 151 -6.51 1.05 -8.32
N GLU A 152 -7.04 2.26 -8.26
CA GLU A 152 -7.08 3.06 -7.04
C GLU A 152 -8.35 2.72 -6.25
N PHE A 153 -8.18 2.48 -4.96
CA PHE A 153 -9.23 2.13 -4.01
C PHE A 153 -9.63 3.34 -3.17
N LEU A 154 -10.87 3.37 -2.68
CA LEU A 154 -11.30 4.38 -1.70
C LEU A 154 -10.51 4.26 -0.40
N ASN A 155 -10.20 3.02 0.01
CA ASN A 155 -9.41 2.73 1.19
C ASN A 155 -7.89 2.89 0.91
N GLU A 156 -7.24 3.78 1.66
CA GLU A 156 -5.81 4.08 1.50
C GLU A 156 -4.91 2.87 1.81
N ARG A 157 -5.29 2.02 2.77
CA ARG A 157 -4.54 0.80 3.12
C ARG A 157 -4.46 -0.16 1.93
N TYR A 158 -5.54 -0.28 1.13
CA TYR A 158 -5.50 -1.10 -0.09
C TYR A 158 -4.63 -0.49 -1.19
N ASN A 159 -4.58 0.83 -1.32
CA ASN A 159 -3.61 1.50 -2.20
C ASN A 159 -2.17 1.28 -1.74
N ILE A 160 -1.92 1.24 -0.44
CA ILE A 160 -0.60 1.00 0.16
C ILE A 160 -0.13 -0.44 -0.06
N LYS A 161 -1.04 -1.43 0.03
CA LYS A 161 -0.71 -2.86 -0.01
C LYS A 161 -0.85 -3.48 -1.41
N SER A 162 -1.62 -2.86 -2.31
CA SER A 162 -1.66 -3.24 -3.72
C SER A 162 -0.37 -2.83 -4.43
N GLN A 163 0.08 -3.66 -5.36
CA GLN A 163 1.41 -3.49 -5.92
C GLN A 163 1.55 -4.13 -7.30
N LYS A 164 2.42 -3.50 -8.10
CA LYS A 164 2.98 -4.06 -9.33
C LYS A 164 4.49 -3.91 -9.27
N LEU A 165 5.18 -5.02 -9.08
CA LEU A 165 6.63 -5.03 -8.88
C LEU A 165 7.33 -5.95 -9.87
N ARG A 166 8.56 -5.58 -10.18
CA ARG A 166 9.51 -6.39 -10.92
C ARG A 166 10.67 -6.75 -10.00
N TYR A 167 10.90 -8.05 -9.79
CA TYR A 167 11.99 -8.52 -8.94
C TYR A 167 13.34 -7.99 -9.46
N LEU A 168 14.24 -7.65 -8.54
CA LEU A 168 15.58 -7.11 -8.85
C LEU A 168 15.59 -5.78 -9.65
N SER A 169 14.47 -5.04 -9.71
CA SER A 169 14.37 -3.75 -10.41
C SER A 169 15.39 -2.70 -9.96
N PHE A 170 15.89 -2.80 -8.72
CA PHE A 170 16.90 -1.89 -8.18
C PHE A 170 18.25 -1.92 -8.93
N TYR A 171 18.60 -3.04 -9.57
CA TYR A 171 19.85 -3.14 -10.33
C TYR A 171 19.76 -2.54 -11.73
N ASN A 172 18.59 -2.58 -12.39
CA ASN A 172 18.47 -2.13 -13.77
C ASN A 172 17.09 -1.54 -14.10
N ILE A 173 16.89 -0.29 -13.68
CA ILE A 173 15.74 0.51 -14.10
C ILE A 173 15.97 0.97 -15.55
N PRO A 174 15.04 0.74 -16.49
CA PRO A 174 15.11 1.28 -17.86
C PRO A 174 15.37 2.79 -17.86
N THR A 175 16.11 3.28 -18.86
CA THR A 175 16.43 4.70 -18.99
C THR A 175 15.18 5.56 -19.16
N ALA A 176 14.15 5.04 -19.84
CA ALA A 176 12.86 5.71 -20.00
C ALA A 176 12.16 5.97 -18.65
N GLU A 177 12.06 4.96 -17.79
CA GLU A 177 11.49 5.10 -16.44
C GLU A 177 12.31 6.06 -15.57
N ARG A 178 13.65 5.98 -15.63
CA ARG A 178 14.53 6.93 -14.91
C ARG A 178 14.31 8.37 -15.36
N ARG A 179 14.15 8.61 -16.66
CA ARG A 179 13.86 9.95 -17.21
C ARG A 179 12.50 10.45 -16.75
N LYS A 180 11.48 9.59 -16.77
CA LYS A 180 10.14 9.90 -16.30
C LYS A 180 10.15 10.33 -14.83
N ARG A 181 10.76 9.52 -13.95
CA ARG A 181 10.87 9.84 -12.51
C ARG A 181 11.61 11.14 -12.26
N LYS A 182 12.73 11.39 -12.95
CA LYS A 182 13.45 12.66 -12.85
C LYS A 182 12.61 13.86 -13.30
N LYS A 183 11.79 13.71 -14.34
CA LYS A 183 10.87 14.76 -14.78
C LYS A 183 9.80 14.99 -13.71
N GLU A 184 9.18 13.95 -13.17
CA GLU A 184 8.15 14.06 -12.13
C GLU A 184 8.71 14.70 -10.84
N GLU A 185 9.87 14.27 -10.36
CA GLU A 185 10.56 14.89 -9.22
C GLU A 185 10.89 16.37 -9.49
N PHE A 186 11.34 16.68 -10.72
CA PHE A 186 11.60 18.05 -11.13
C PHE A 186 10.32 18.89 -11.13
N TYR A 187 9.21 18.38 -11.69
CA TYR A 187 7.92 19.07 -11.68
C TYR A 187 7.39 19.28 -10.26
N LYS A 188 7.50 18.29 -9.38
CA LYS A 188 7.14 18.42 -7.97
C LYS A 188 7.93 19.54 -7.29
N ARG A 189 9.26 19.53 -7.42
CA ARG A 189 10.13 20.58 -6.87
C ARG A 189 9.88 21.94 -7.49
N PHE A 190 9.54 21.98 -8.79
CA PHE A 190 9.19 23.20 -9.48
C PHE A 190 7.91 23.80 -8.91
N ILE A 191 6.86 22.99 -8.71
CA ILE A 191 5.61 23.44 -8.09
C ILE A 191 5.85 23.90 -6.64
N GLU A 192 6.63 23.14 -5.86
CA GLU A 192 6.97 23.49 -4.47
C GLU A 192 7.81 24.77 -4.36
N GLY A 193 8.68 25.04 -5.35
CA GLY A 193 9.59 26.18 -5.38
C GLY A 193 9.00 27.46 -5.98
N GLN A 194 7.86 27.36 -6.67
CA GLN A 194 7.11 28.53 -7.13
C GLN A 194 6.25 29.07 -5.98
N ASN A 195 6.10 30.39 -5.90
CA ASN A 195 5.21 31.05 -4.93
C ASN A 195 3.74 30.95 -5.39
N PHE A 196 3.26 29.74 -5.71
CA PHE A 196 1.84 29.52 -5.88
C PHE A 196 1.14 29.69 -4.53
N ASP A 197 -0.10 30.17 -4.55
CA ASP A 197 -0.91 30.18 -3.33
C ASP A 197 -1.05 28.72 -2.86
N ARG A 198 -0.48 28.41 -1.70
CA ARG A 198 -0.52 27.06 -1.14
C ARG A 198 -1.94 26.58 -0.87
N ASN A 199 -2.91 27.49 -0.86
CA ASN A 199 -4.32 27.21 -0.71
C ASN A 199 -5.06 26.99 -2.04
N ASP A 200 -4.37 27.09 -3.18
CA ASP A 200 -4.97 26.77 -4.47
C ASP A 200 -5.31 25.27 -4.55
N PRO A 201 -6.59 24.90 -4.70
CA PRO A 201 -7.01 23.51 -4.75
C PRO A 201 -6.34 22.74 -5.91
N ALA A 202 -6.03 23.39 -7.03
CA ALA A 202 -5.39 22.73 -8.18
C ALA A 202 -3.95 22.30 -7.84
N VAL A 203 -3.21 23.15 -7.12
CA VAL A 203 -1.85 22.85 -6.68
C VAL A 203 -1.84 21.76 -5.62
N GLN A 204 -2.78 21.82 -4.66
CA GLN A 204 -2.92 20.77 -3.64
C GLN A 204 -3.29 19.43 -4.27
N ASN A 205 -4.23 19.40 -5.20
CA ASN A 205 -4.63 18.18 -5.91
C ASN A 205 -3.48 17.60 -6.74
N ALA A 206 -2.71 18.46 -7.43
CA ALA A 206 -1.53 18.01 -8.17
C ALA A 206 -0.47 17.42 -7.24
N LEU A 207 -0.15 18.09 -6.13
CA LEU A 207 0.81 17.61 -5.13
C LEU A 207 0.35 16.31 -4.46
N GLN A 208 -0.94 16.19 -4.13
CA GLN A 208 -1.54 14.97 -3.62
C GLN A 208 -1.47 13.84 -4.63
N ALA A 209 -1.76 14.10 -5.91
CA ALA A 209 -1.65 13.10 -6.98
C ALA A 209 -0.19 12.59 -7.13
N PHE A 210 0.81 13.46 -6.95
CA PHE A 210 2.21 13.02 -6.92
C PHE A 210 2.56 12.20 -5.68
N ASN A 211 2.01 12.55 -4.50
CA ASN A 211 2.25 11.81 -3.26
C ASN A 211 1.54 10.45 -3.22
N LYS A 212 0.40 10.31 -3.90
CA LYS A 212 -0.37 9.05 -3.98
C LYS A 212 0.30 7.97 -4.84
N ARG A 213 1.19 8.34 -5.78
CA ARG A 213 1.91 7.38 -6.61
C ARG A 213 2.98 6.65 -5.81
N LYS A 214 2.61 5.49 -5.29
CA LYS A 214 3.50 4.60 -4.53
C LYS A 214 4.41 3.80 -5.47
N ASP A 215 5.45 4.44 -5.99
CA ASP A 215 6.46 3.75 -6.80
C ASP A 215 7.37 2.92 -5.89
N GLY A 216 7.31 1.59 -6.02
CA GLY A 216 8.27 0.68 -5.39
C GLY A 216 7.64 -0.45 -4.60
N TYR A 217 8.47 -1.10 -3.77
CA TYR A 217 8.03 -2.18 -2.89
C TYR A 217 7.34 -1.58 -1.66
N PRO A 218 6.13 -2.02 -1.28
CA PRO A 218 5.58 -1.73 0.03
C PRO A 218 6.58 -2.13 1.13
N LYS A 219 6.68 -1.35 2.22
CA LYS A 219 7.62 -1.66 3.31
C LYS A 219 7.41 -3.06 3.86
N SER A 220 6.14 -3.47 4.01
CA SER A 220 5.73 -4.81 4.41
C SER A 220 6.29 -5.90 3.50
N PHE A 221 6.31 -5.66 2.18
CA PHE A 221 6.80 -6.63 1.21
C PHE A 221 8.28 -6.98 1.40
N LEU A 222 9.11 -6.05 1.86
CA LEU A 222 10.56 -6.22 1.96
C LEU A 222 10.99 -7.34 2.92
N TYR A 223 10.16 -7.65 3.90
CA TYR A 223 10.45 -8.65 4.92
C TYR A 223 9.66 -9.94 4.75
N GLN A 224 8.79 -9.99 3.74
CA GLN A 224 7.85 -11.09 3.57
C GLN A 224 8.55 -12.35 3.06
N ILE A 225 8.33 -13.46 3.76
CA ILE A 225 8.78 -14.78 3.34
C ILE A 225 7.57 -15.53 2.80
N GLU A 226 7.62 -15.98 1.55
CA GLU A 226 6.52 -16.68 0.90
C GLU A 226 7.00 -17.93 0.17
N VAL A 227 6.23 -19.01 0.27
CA VAL A 227 6.38 -20.22 -0.52
C VAL A 227 5.14 -20.37 -1.41
N TYR A 228 5.39 -20.67 -2.67
CA TYR A 228 4.36 -20.94 -3.66
C TYR A 228 4.56 -22.33 -4.27
N LEU A 229 3.49 -23.10 -4.37
CA LEU A 229 3.46 -24.42 -4.99
C LEU A 229 2.17 -24.59 -5.79
N GLY A 230 2.26 -24.93 -7.08
CA GLY A 230 1.10 -25.14 -7.93
C GLY A 230 1.34 -26.11 -9.08
N ILE A 231 0.32 -26.89 -9.43
CA ILE A 231 0.31 -27.73 -10.65
C ILE A 231 -0.89 -27.37 -11.54
N TYR A 232 -1.92 -26.73 -10.98
CA TYR A 232 -3.10 -26.22 -11.67
C TYR A 232 -3.79 -25.20 -10.78
N VAL A 233 -3.94 -25.59 -9.51
CA VAL A 233 -4.22 -24.72 -8.38
C VAL A 233 -2.89 -24.44 -7.68
N GLY A 234 -2.61 -23.17 -7.45
CA GLY A 234 -1.48 -22.68 -6.67
C GLY A 234 -1.88 -22.50 -5.22
N LEU A 235 -1.03 -22.96 -4.32
CA LEU A 235 -1.11 -22.71 -2.89
C LEU A 235 0.03 -21.79 -2.50
N ARG A 236 -0.32 -20.69 -1.83
CA ARG A 236 0.62 -19.69 -1.33
C ARG A 236 0.54 -19.65 0.18
N ILE A 237 1.69 -19.79 0.83
CA ILE A 237 1.83 -19.60 2.27
C ILE A 237 2.92 -18.57 2.48
N GLY A 238 2.70 -17.63 3.38
CA GLY A 238 3.71 -16.65 3.74
C GLY A 238 3.63 -16.20 5.19
N PHE A 239 4.74 -15.61 5.62
CA PHE A 239 4.92 -15.05 6.94
C PHE A 239 5.75 -13.77 6.84
N ASN A 240 5.34 -12.74 7.57
CA ASN A 240 5.99 -11.45 7.61
C ASN A 240 6.49 -11.11 9.03
N PRO A 241 7.79 -11.30 9.32
CA PRO A 241 8.35 -11.01 10.63
C PRO A 241 8.34 -9.52 10.99
N ALA A 242 8.37 -8.62 10.01
CA ALA A 242 8.34 -7.18 10.30
C ALA A 242 6.96 -6.76 10.81
N GLU A 243 5.89 -7.27 10.19
CA GLU A 243 4.51 -7.07 10.64
C GLU A 243 4.26 -7.70 12.01
N LEU A 244 4.86 -8.87 12.28
CA LEU A 244 4.79 -9.46 13.62
C LEU A 244 5.47 -8.56 14.65
N PHE A 245 6.62 -7.99 14.30
CA PHE A 245 7.31 -7.06 15.18
C PHE A 245 6.48 -5.78 15.39
N ASP A 246 5.88 -5.24 14.35
CA ASP A 246 5.02 -4.05 14.45
C ASP A 246 3.76 -4.32 15.29
N PHE A 247 3.15 -5.50 15.13
CA PHE A 247 2.07 -5.95 15.99
C PHE A 247 2.49 -5.97 17.47
N LEU A 248 3.67 -6.52 17.78
CA LEU A 248 4.20 -6.63 19.15
C LEU A 248 4.57 -5.28 19.74
N VAL A 249 5.26 -4.42 18.99
CA VAL A 249 5.69 -3.10 19.47
C VAL A 249 4.49 -2.16 19.57
N GLY A 250 3.51 -2.26 18.67
CA GLY A 250 2.31 -1.46 18.79
C GLY A 250 1.31 -1.96 19.83
N LEU A 251 1.57 -3.07 20.54
CA LEU A 251 0.96 -3.27 21.86
C LEU A 251 1.33 -2.16 22.86
N ALA A 252 2.48 -1.51 22.65
CA ALA A 252 2.91 -0.31 23.38
C ALA A 252 2.50 1.00 22.68
N GLY A 253 1.74 0.94 21.58
CA GLY A 253 1.24 2.10 20.85
C GLY A 253 2.21 2.73 19.84
N LEU A 254 3.26 2.01 19.43
CA LEU A 254 4.16 2.44 18.35
C LEU A 254 3.77 1.75 17.03
N ASP A 255 3.81 2.50 15.94
CA ASP A 255 3.59 2.03 14.56
C ASP A 255 4.89 2.26 13.76
N LEU A 256 5.54 1.17 13.34
CA LEU A 256 6.83 1.21 12.67
C LEU A 256 6.71 1.19 11.15
N LEU A 257 5.69 0.51 10.62
CA LEU A 257 5.50 0.36 9.18
C LEU A 257 4.71 1.53 8.57
N GLU A 258 4.08 2.37 9.41
CA GLU A 258 3.33 3.57 9.02
C GLU A 258 2.22 3.25 8.01
N ASP A 259 1.61 2.08 8.14
CA ASP A 259 0.52 1.63 7.28
C ASP A 259 -0.84 1.61 7.98
N ASP A 260 -0.88 2.06 9.24
CA ASP A 260 -2.09 2.43 9.97
C ASP A 260 -2.66 3.75 9.43
N THR A 261 -3.39 3.69 8.32
CA THR A 261 -4.20 4.83 7.85
C THR A 261 -5.55 4.83 8.56
N ALA A 262 -6.00 5.99 9.03
CA ALA A 262 -7.36 6.15 9.54
C ALA A 262 -8.34 6.03 8.35
N ASP A 263 -9.18 4.99 8.37
CA ASP A 263 -10.39 4.93 7.55
C ASP A 263 -11.41 5.97 8.01
#